data_AF-A0A2V9T0R9-F1
#
_entry.id   AF-A0A2V9T0R9-F1
#
_cell.length_a   1.000
_cell.length_b   1.000
_cell.length_c   1.000
_cell.angle_alpha   90.00
_cell.angle_beta   90.00
_cell.angle_gamma   90.00
#
_symmetry.space_group_name_H-M   'P 1'
#
loop_
_entity.id
_entity.type
_entity.pdbx_description
1 polymer ?
#
loop_
_entity_poly.entity_id
_entity_poly.type
_entity_poly.pdbx_seq_one_letter_code
_entity_poly.pdbx_strand_id
1 'polypeptide(L)' 'MSNSSQVVPNTPDVLVRNEGAVFLFCPLTSDGKQWIEEHVQPDPQWFGGALVVEHRFLWGLAQGMKDAGLVLA' A
#
# COMPACT_ATOMS: atom_id res chain seq x y z
N MET A 1 -5.32 25.50 -30.32
CA MET A 1 -5.90 24.51 -29.37
C MET A 1 -4.89 23.39 -29.23
N SER A 2 -4.16 23.34 -28.11
CA SER A 2 -3.29 22.21 -27.79
C SER A 2 -3.41 21.99 -26.29
N ASN A 3 -4.30 21.10 -25.87
CA ASN A 3 -4.41 20.69 -24.48
C ASN A 3 -3.33 19.63 -24.25
N SER A 4 -2.19 20.03 -23.70
CA SER A 4 -1.19 19.09 -23.21
C SER A 4 -1.80 18.36 -22.01
N SER A 5 -2.20 17.11 -22.19
CA SER A 5 -2.57 16.23 -21.09
C SER A 5 -1.39 16.12 -20.14
N GLN A 6 -1.43 16.86 -19.03
CA GLN A 6 -0.49 16.65 -17.94
C GLN A 6 -0.73 15.25 -17.39
N VAL A 7 0.26 14.37 -17.56
CA VAL A 7 0.35 13.14 -16.77
C VAL A 7 0.66 13.60 -15.36
N VAL A 8 -0.36 13.77 -14.53
CA VAL A 8 -0.15 13.81 -13.08
C VAL A 8 0.50 12.47 -12.72
N PRO A 9 1.70 12.45 -12.11
CA PRO A 9 2.24 11.20 -11.60
C PRO A 9 1.23 10.72 -10.56
N ASN A 10 0.57 9.59 -10.83
CA ASN A 10 -0.36 9.00 -9.88
C ASN A 10 0.51 8.39 -8.78
N THR A 11 0.84 9.19 -7.76
CA THR A 11 1.58 8.73 -6.59
C THR A 11 0.83 7.53 -6.02
N PRO A 12 1.47 6.35 -5.88
CA PRO A 12 0.81 5.18 -5.33
C PRO A 12 0.43 5.45 -3.87
N ASP A 13 -0.70 4.92 -3.42
CA ASP A 13 -1.14 5.01 -2.03
C ASP A 13 -0.25 4.18 -1.11
N VAL A 14 0.25 3.05 -1.62
CA VAL A 14 1.14 2.15 -0.87
C VAL A 14 2.26 1.64 -1.78
N LEU A 15 3.50 1.80 -1.33
CA LEU A 15 4.67 1.17 -1.95
C LEU A 15 4.91 -0.21 -1.30
N VAL A 16 5.03 -1.26 -2.11
CA VAL A 16 5.27 -2.63 -1.64
C VAL A 16 6.70 -3.05 -1.93
N ARG A 17 7.49 -3.32 -0.88
CA ARG A 17 8.90 -3.74 -1.00
C ARG A 17 9.05 -5.19 -0.58
N ASN A 18 9.73 -5.98 -1.40
CA ASN A 18 10.11 -7.35 -1.07
C ASN A 18 11.44 -7.36 -0.30
N GLU A 19 11.44 -7.87 0.93
CA GLU A 19 12.62 -8.02 1.80
C GLU A 19 13.01 -9.50 2.00
N GLY A 20 12.64 -10.35 1.03
CA GLY A 20 12.92 -11.79 1.03
C GLY A 20 11.90 -12.60 1.82
N ALA A 21 12.00 -12.59 3.16
CA ALA A 21 11.12 -13.37 4.02
C ALA A 21 9.77 -12.66 4.30
N VAL A 22 9.77 -11.34 4.23
CA VAL A 22 8.62 -10.47 4.50
C VAL A 22 8.52 -9.39 3.41
N PHE A 23 7.35 -8.77 3.36
CA PHE A 23 7.08 -7.61 2.53
C PHE A 23 6.82 -6.39 3.42
N LEU A 24 7.25 -5.22 2.97
CA LEU A 24 6.96 -3.95 3.61
C LEU A 24 5.91 -3.21 2.78
N PHE A 25 4.81 -2.85 3.42
CA PHE A 25 3.78 -1.99 2.86
C PHE A 25 3.96 -0.59 3.45
N CYS A 26 4.50 0.33 2.66
CA CYS A 26 4.76 1.71 3.05
C CYS A 26 3.60 2.60 2.58
N PRO A 27 2.68 3.04 3.46
CA PRO A 27 1.64 3.98 3.08
C PRO A 27 2.25 5.34 2.76
N LEU A 28 1.93 5.89 1.58
CA LEU A 28 2.41 7.18 1.08
C LEU A 28 1.31 8.25 1.09
N THR A 29 0.05 7.83 1.21
CA THR A 29 -1.13 8.71 1.29
C THR A 29 -1.89 8.48 2.60
N SER A 30 -2.76 9.45 2.96
CA SER A 30 -3.69 9.31 4.08
C SER A 30 -4.61 8.11 3.90
N ASP A 31 -5.06 7.89 2.67
CA ASP A 31 -6.06 6.87 2.33
C ASP A 31 -5.45 5.47 2.45
N GLY A 32 -4.22 5.29 1.95
CA GLY A 32 -3.47 4.05 2.15
C GLY A 32 -3.19 3.76 3.63
N LYS A 33 -2.86 4.80 4.42
CA LYS A 33 -2.64 4.65 5.87
C LYS A 33 -3.92 4.27 6.60
N GLN A 34 -5.02 5.00 6.37
CA GLN A 34 -6.30 4.78 7.01
C GLN A 34 -6.83 3.38 6.70
N TRP A 35 -6.73 2.94 5.44
CA TRP A 35 -7.18 1.61 5.06
C TRP A 35 -6.44 0.52 5.84
N ILE A 36 -5.11 0.66 6.02
CA ILE A 36 -4.31 -0.27 6.83
C ILE A 36 -4.80 -0.27 8.29
N GLU A 37 -5.03 0.89 8.89
CA GLU A 37 -5.50 1.01 10.27
C GLU A 37 -6.89 0.37 10.50
N GLU A 38 -7.76 0.40 9.49
CA GLU A 38 -9.12 -0.17 9.57
C GLU A 38 -9.18 -1.69 9.30
N HIS A 39 -8.27 -2.23 8.49
CA HIS A 39 -8.39 -3.60 7.97
C HIS A 39 -7.34 -4.56 8.52
N VAL A 40 -6.25 -4.05 9.10
CA VAL A 40 -5.21 -4.90 9.69
C VAL A 40 -5.52 -5.17 11.16
N GLN A 41 -5.12 -6.35 11.63
CA GLN A 41 -5.32 -6.78 13.01
C GLN A 41 -4.79 -5.76 14.03
N PRO A 42 -5.33 -5.70 15.26
CA PRO A 42 -5.01 -4.66 16.25
C PRO A 42 -3.54 -4.58 16.70
N ASP A 43 -2.75 -5.62 16.49
CA ASP A 43 -1.32 -5.67 16.85
C ASP A 43 -0.47 -6.05 15.62
N PRO A 44 -0.31 -5.15 14.63
CA PRO A 44 0.55 -5.40 13.48
C PRO A 44 2.02 -5.19 13.84
N GLN A 45 2.90 -5.95 13.20
CA GLN A 45 4.32 -5.64 13.24
C GLN A 45 4.63 -4.48 12.29
N TRP A 46 5.29 -3.45 12.82
CA TRP A 46 5.78 -2.30 12.04
C TRP A 46 7.30 -2.24 12.03
N PHE A 47 7.86 -1.70 10.95
CA PHE A 47 9.27 -1.31 10.85
C PHE A 47 9.35 0.13 10.35
N GLY A 48 9.63 1.06 11.27
CA GLY A 48 9.45 2.48 11.00
C GLY A 48 7.97 2.77 10.67
N GLY A 49 7.71 3.40 9.52
CA GLY A 49 6.36 3.68 9.03
C GLY A 49 5.75 2.60 8.14
N ALA A 50 6.40 1.44 7.97
CA ALA A 50 5.96 0.39 7.06
C ALA A 50 5.36 -0.81 7.81
N LEU A 51 4.24 -1.32 7.31
CA LEU A 51 3.62 -2.54 7.81
C LEU A 51 4.42 -3.75 7.31
N VAL A 52 4.82 -4.62 8.23
CA VAL A 52 5.55 -5.86 7.93
C VAL A 52 4.54 -6.98 7.69
N VAL A 53 4.62 -7.62 6.54
CA VAL A 53 3.65 -8.63 6.09
C VAL A 53 4.35 -9.91 5.68
N GLU A 54 3.96 -11.03 6.27
CA GLU A 54 4.44 -12.35 5.86
C GLU A 54 3.88 -12.72 4.48
N HIS A 55 4.66 -13.48 3.70
CA HIS A 55 4.27 -13.90 2.34
C HIS A 55 2.88 -14.56 2.26
N ARG A 56 2.45 -15.29 3.31
CA ARG A 56 1.13 -15.94 3.36
C ARG A 56 -0.05 -14.96 3.35
N PHE A 57 0.14 -13.72 3.78
CA PHE A 57 -0.89 -12.69 3.84
C PHE A 57 -0.80 -11.68 2.69
N LEU A 58 0.35 -11.65 1.99
CA LEU A 58 0.66 -10.70 0.92
C LEU A 58 -0.48 -10.56 -0.09
N TRP A 59 -0.92 -11.69 -0.68
CA TRP A 59 -1.92 -11.68 -1.75
C TRP A 59 -3.25 -11.12 -1.28
N GLY A 60 -3.76 -11.61 -0.14
CA GLY A 60 -5.04 -11.18 0.40
C GLY A 60 -5.06 -9.69 0.74
N LEU A 61 -3.99 -9.19 1.35
CA LEU A 61 -3.86 -7.78 1.70
C LEU A 61 -3.78 -6.89 0.44
N ALA A 62 -2.91 -7.23 -0.52
CA ALA A 62 -2.75 -6.47 -1.74
C ALA A 62 -4.02 -6.47 -2.60
N GLN A 63 -4.76 -7.59 -2.64
CA GLN A 63 -6.03 -7.66 -3.33
C GLN A 63 -7.08 -6.78 -2.65
N GLY A 64 -7.19 -6.84 -1.31
CA GLY A 64 -8.14 -6.00 -0.56
C GLY A 64 -7.90 -4.50 -0.77
N MET A 65 -6.64 -4.06 -0.82
CA MET A 65 -6.30 -2.67 -1.12
C MET A 65 -6.72 -2.27 -2.55
N LYS A 66 -6.47 -3.13 -3.55
CA LYS A 66 -6.87 -2.88 -4.94
C LYS A 66 -8.39 -2.85 -5.09
N ASP A 67 -9.11 -3.74 -4.42
CA ASP A 67 -10.57 -3.78 -4.43
C ASP A 67 -11.18 -2.54 -3.77
N ALA A 68 -10.46 -1.92 -2.83
CA ALA A 68 -10.81 -0.63 -2.22
C ALA A 68 -10.43 0.58 -3.09
N GLY A 69 -9.83 0.37 -4.27
CA GLY A 69 -9.45 1.43 -5.20
C GLY A 69 -8.08 2.07 -4.94
N LEU A 70 -7.28 1.52 -4.02
CA LEU A 70 -5.93 2.02 -3.74
C LEU A 70 -4.94 1.59 -4.82
N VAL A 71 -3.97 2.46 -5.11
CA VAL A 71 -2.90 2.22 -6.08
C VAL A 71 -1.66 1.70 -5.36
N LEU A 72 -1.16 0.53 -5.78
CA LEU A 72 0.05 -0.09 -5.26
C LEU A 72 1.17 -0.03 -6.31
N ALA A 73 2.41 0.21 -5.86
CA ALA A 73 3.61 0.18 -6.69
C ALA A 73 4.69 -0.75 -6.12
#